data_AF-A0A8T5KEU3-F1
#
_entry.id   AF-A0A8T5KEU3-F1
#
_cell.length_a   1.000
_cell.length_b   1.000
_cell.length_c   1.000
_cell.angle_alpha   90.00
_cell.angle_beta   90.00
_cell.angle_gamma   90.00
#
_symmetry.space_group_name_H-M   'P 1'
#
loop_
_entity.id
_entity.type
_entity.pdbx_description
1 polymer ?
#
loop_
_entity_poly.entity_id
_entity_poly.type
_entity_poly.pdbx_seq_one_letter_code
_entity_poly.pdbx_strand_id
1 'polypeptide(L)' 'MLDDIKILDFTHVYFGPMATMIMADMGAEVIKIEPPWGEMVRMSADLYGGLSSTFHYLDRNKKDVALNMKDPRALE' A
#
# COMPACT_ATOMS: atom_id res chain seq x y z
N MET A 1 8.11 -1.16 -18.00
CA MET A 1 7.11 -2.10 -18.57
C MET A 1 5.71 -1.59 -18.31
N LEU A 2 5.46 -1.01 -17.12
CA LEU A 2 4.17 -0.46 -16.70
C LEU A 2 4.21 1.05 -16.42
N ASP A 3 5.19 1.77 -16.99
CA ASP A 3 5.49 3.17 -16.66
C ASP A 3 4.32 4.15 -16.87
N ASP A 4 3.37 3.82 -17.77
CA ASP A 4 2.17 4.62 -18.04
C ASP A 4 0.91 4.09 -17.31
N ILE A 5 1.05 3.14 -16.38
CA ILE A 5 -0.06 2.54 -15.63
C ILE A 5 -0.10 3.11 -14.22
N LYS A 6 -1.28 3.60 -13.84
CA LYS A 6 -1.61 4.04 -12.48
C LYS A 6 -2.55 3.06 -11.80
N ILE A 7 -2.21 2.64 -10.59
CA ILE A 7 -2.94 1.62 -9.83
C ILE A 7 -3.36 2.20 -8.49
N LEU A 8 -4.65 2.09 -8.18
CA LEU A 8 -5.16 2.26 -6.82
C LEU A 8 -5.16 0.91 -6.11
N ASP A 9 -4.34 0.77 -5.09
CA ASP A 9 -4.14 -0.47 -4.34
C ASP A 9 -4.95 -0.43 -3.03
N PHE A 10 -6.07 -1.16 -3.01
CA PHE A 10 -6.91 -1.36 -1.82
C PHE A 10 -6.62 -2.68 -1.10
N THR A 11 -5.50 -3.32 -1.43
CA THR A 11 -5.17 -4.63 -0.88
C THR A 11 -4.46 -4.52 0.47
N HIS A 12 -4.54 -5.61 1.23
CA HIS A 12 -3.99 -5.68 2.58
C HIS A 12 -3.22 -6.99 2.79
N VAL A 13 -2.44 -7.02 3.86
CA VAL A 13 -1.77 -8.20 4.41
C VAL A 13 -0.58 -8.71 3.60
N TYR A 14 -0.79 -9.44 2.50
CA TYR A 14 0.33 -10.13 1.86
C TYR A 14 0.24 -10.26 0.34
N PHE A 15 -0.65 -11.11 -0.16
CA PHE A 15 -0.64 -11.48 -1.58
C PHE A 15 -1.08 -10.35 -2.50
N GLY A 16 -2.06 -9.53 -2.09
CA GLY A 16 -2.44 -8.34 -2.83
C GLY A 16 -1.31 -7.30 -2.85
N PRO A 17 -0.75 -6.89 -1.70
CA PRO A 17 0.36 -5.95 -1.66
C PRO A 17 1.59 -6.45 -2.43
N MET A 18 1.85 -7.77 -2.43
CA MET A 18 2.92 -8.38 -3.23
C MET A 18 2.67 -8.24 -4.73
N ALA A 19 1.44 -8.45 -5.20
CA ALA A 19 1.12 -8.32 -6.62
C ALA A 19 1.34 -6.88 -7.11
N THR A 20 0.84 -5.90 -6.35
CA THR A 20 1.00 -4.48 -6.71
C THR A 20 2.43 -3.98 -6.49
N MET A 21 3.17 -4.55 -5.53
CA MET A 21 4.62 -4.31 -5.37
C MET A 21 5.41 -4.75 -6.61
N ILE A 22 5.13 -5.93 -7.15
CA ILE A 22 5.77 -6.40 -8.40
C ILE A 22 5.43 -5.45 -9.55
N MET A 23 4.19 -4.97 -9.63
CA MET A 23 3.79 -4.00 -10.66
C MET A 23 4.49 -2.64 -10.49
N ALA A 24 4.66 -2.17 -9.25
CA ALA A 24 5.44 -0.97 -8.93
C ALA A 24 6.92 -1.15 -9.32
N ASP A 25 7.52 -2.30 -9.00
CA ASP A 25 8.89 -2.66 -9.39
C ASP A 25 9.05 -2.71 -10.93
N MET A 26 7.96 -2.94 -11.68
CA MET A 26 7.90 -2.93 -13.15
C MET A 26 7.63 -1.55 -13.77
N GLY A 27 7.49 -0.51 -12.94
CA GLY A 27 7.35 0.90 -13.34
C GLY A 27 5.98 1.54 -13.07
N ALA A 28 4.98 0.79 -12.58
CA ALA A 28 3.64 1.35 -12.36
C ALA A 28 3.64 2.40 -11.23
N GLU A 29 2.85 3.46 -11.40
CA GLU A 29 2.54 4.38 -10.29
C GLU A 29 1.47 3.75 -9.40
N VAL A 30 1.88 3.15 -8.29
CA VAL A 30 0.97 2.52 -7.33
C VAL A 30 0.69 3.47 -6.16
N ILE A 31 -0.59 3.73 -5.91
CA ILE A 31 -1.08 4.49 -4.77
C ILE A 31 -1.88 3.54 -3.88
N LYS A 32 -1.34 3.20 -2.73
CA LYS A 32 -2.02 2.42 -1.71
C LYS A 32 -3.02 3.28 -0.95
N ILE A 33 -4.24 2.77 -0.81
CA ILE A 33 -5.30 3.41 -0.05
C ILE A 33 -5.48 2.62 1.24
N GLU A 34 -5.18 3.28 2.35
CA GLU A 34 -5.24 2.68 3.67
C GLU A 34 -6.30 3.33 4.55
N PRO A 35 -6.85 2.63 5.55
CA PRO A 35 -7.67 3.30 6.54
C PRO A 35 -6.84 4.35 7.32
N PRO A 36 -7.47 5.35 7.98
CA PRO A 36 -6.75 6.39 8.72
C PRO A 36 -5.77 5.91 9.79
N TRP A 37 -5.97 4.69 10.30
CA TRP A 37 -5.10 4.05 11.28
C TRP A 37 -4.03 3.13 10.67
N GLY A 38 -3.96 3.04 9.34
CA GLY A 38 -3.08 2.13 8.60
C GLY A 38 -3.56 0.68 8.60
N GLU A 39 -3.00 -0.13 7.70
CA GLU A 39 -3.27 -1.55 7.63
C GLU A 39 -2.57 -2.33 8.75
N MET A 40 -3.07 -3.54 9.04
CA MET A 40 -2.59 -4.35 10.16
C MET A 40 -1.08 -4.66 10.08
N VAL A 41 -0.54 -4.82 8.88
CA VAL A 41 0.87 -5.18 8.69
C VAL A 41 1.82 -4.08 9.12
N ARG A 42 1.39 -2.80 9.13
CA ARG A 42 2.20 -1.69 9.69
C ARG A 42 2.53 -1.89 11.17
N MET A 43 1.69 -2.64 11.88
CA MET A 43 1.82 -2.96 13.31
C MET A 43 2.33 -4.38 13.56
N SER A 44 2.70 -5.13 12.52
CA SER A 44 3.19 -6.50 12.72
C SER A 44 4.50 -6.50 13.53
N ALA A 45 4.72 -7.59 14.27
CA ALA A 45 6.00 -7.85 14.92
C ALA A 45 7.15 -7.86 13.90
N ASP A 46 8.39 -7.80 14.40
CA ASP A 46 9.63 -7.65 13.62
C ASP A 46 9.85 -6.26 13.04
N LEU A 47 10.07 -5.31 13.96
CA LEU A 47 10.36 -3.92 13.62
C LEU A 47 11.83 -3.72 13.22
N TYR A 48 12.05 -3.11 12.07
CA TYR A 48 13.33 -2.55 11.67
C TYR A 48 13.22 -1.03 11.67
N GLY A 49 14.05 -0.35 12.48
CA GLY A 49 13.99 1.12 12.59
C GLY A 49 12.67 1.68 13.13
N GLY A 50 11.90 0.87 13.88
CA GLY A 50 10.60 1.26 14.42
C GLY A 50 9.41 1.03 13.48
N LEU A 51 9.64 0.39 12.33
CA LEU A 51 8.63 0.10 11.32
C LEU A 51 8.59 -1.39 11.00
N SER A 52 7.42 -1.92 10.65
CA SER A 52 7.27 -3.33 10.27
C SER A 52 8.14 -3.68 9.06
N SER A 53 8.95 -4.74 9.20
CA SER A 53 9.78 -5.25 8.11
C SER A 53 8.94 -5.75 6.93
N THR A 54 7.79 -6.37 7.23
CA THR A 54 6.85 -6.86 6.22
C THR A 54 6.22 -5.71 5.44
N PHE A 55 5.80 -4.65 6.14
CA PHE A 55 5.28 -3.45 5.51
C PHE A 55 6.35 -2.80 4.60
N HIS A 56 7.57 -2.65 5.11
CA HIS A 56 8.69 -2.14 4.32
C HIS A 56 8.95 -2.94 3.04
N TYR A 57 8.88 -4.27 3.14
CA TYR A 57 9.08 -5.14 2.00
C TYR A 57 7.94 -4.99 0.98
N LEU A 58 6.68 -5.09 1.42
CA LEU A 58 5.51 -5.18 0.54
C LEU A 58 5.04 -3.83 -0.02
N ASP A 59 5.36 -2.72 0.63
CA ASP A 59 4.88 -1.40 0.22
C ASP A 59 5.98 -0.46 -0.28
N ARG A 60 7.20 -0.98 -0.50
CA ARG A 60 8.23 -0.27 -1.25
C ARG A 60 7.72 0.13 -2.65
N ASN A 61 8.26 1.22 -3.18
CA ASN A 61 7.91 1.78 -4.50
C ASN A 61 6.44 2.21 -4.66
N LYS A 62 5.65 2.16 -3.58
CA LYS A 62 4.28 2.68 -3.57
C LYS A 62 4.22 4.05 -2.89
N LYS A 63 3.25 4.86 -3.30
CA LYS A 63 2.77 6.04 -2.55
C LYS A 63 1.61 5.60 -1.67
N ASP A 64 1.35 6.32 -0.59
CA ASP A 64 0.33 5.96 0.39
C ASP A 64 -0.61 7.13 0.69
N VAL A 65 -1.91 6.83 0.79
CA VAL A 65 -2.95 7.79 1.18
C VAL A 65 -3.87 7.13 2.20
N ALA A 66 -4.01 7.78 3.36
CA ALA A 66 -4.99 7.37 4.35
C ALA A 66 -6.37 7.97 4.01
N LEU A 67 -7.38 7.11 3.81
CA LEU A 67 -8.73 7.51 3.43
C LEU A 67 -9.77 6.71 4.22
N ASN A 68 -10.71 7.42 4.85
CA ASN A 68 -11.89 6.80 5.43
C ASN A 68 -12.96 6.58 4.34
N MET A 69 -13.01 5.39 3.77
CA MET A 69 -13.99 5.02 2.73
C MET A 69 -15.45 5.03 3.21
N LYS A 70 -15.70 5.16 4.51
CA LYS A 70 -17.06 5.29 5.07
C LYS A 70 -17.54 6.74 5.13
N ASP A 71 -16.64 7.71 4.94
CA ASP A 71 -17.01 9.10 4.82
C ASP A 71 -17.61 9.33 3.42
N PRO A 72 -18.83 9.87 3.29
CA PRO A 72 -19.41 10.15 1.98
C PRO A 72 -18.52 11.03 1.09
N ARG A 73 -17.71 11.90 1.69
CA ARG A 73 -16.75 12.77 0.97
C ARG A 73 -15.60 12.00 0.32
N ALA A 74 -15.40 10.73 0.66
CA ALA A 74 -14.38 9.88 0.04
C ALA A 74 -14.81 9.34 -1.33
N LEU A 75 -16.08 9.52 -1.72
CA LEU A 75 -16.64 9.05 -2.99
C LEU A 75 -16.64 10.13 -4.08
N GLU A 76 -16.40 11.38 -3.72
CA GLU A 76 -16.32 12.55 -4.61
C GLU A 76 -14.86 12.83 -4.99
#